data_AF-A0A3L2LE07-F1
#
_entry.id   AF-A0A3L2LE07-F1
#
_cell.length_a   1.000
_cell.length_b   1.000
_cell.length_c   1.000
_cell.angle_alpha   90.00
_cell.angle_beta   90.00
_cell.angle_gamma   90.00
#
_symmetry.space_group_name_H-M   'P 1'
#
loop_
_entity.id
_entity.type
_entity.pdbx_description
1 polymer ?
#
loop_
_entity_poly.entity_id
_entity_poly.type
_entity_poly.pdbx_seq_one_letter_code
_entity_poly.pdbx_strand_id
1 'polypeptide(L)' 'MTKQNNHEGRYLPEGMEIYANWPFFIIVALWCLHRNTWVNRNDIARAFKLSDRKASFQLSYLMNKKHIIDSEIRKTRS' A
#
# COMPACT_ATOMS: atom_id res chain seq x y z
N MET A 1 -26.12 7.91 7.30
CA MET A 1 -25.05 7.87 6.28
C MET A 1 -23.73 8.23 6.96
N THR A 2 -22.99 7.24 7.43
CA THR A 2 -21.68 7.45 8.08
C THR A 2 -20.66 7.84 7.01
N LYS A 3 -20.40 9.15 6.86
CA LYS A 3 -19.15 9.65 6.29
C LYS A 3 -18.03 9.12 7.20
N GLN A 4 -17.46 7.98 6.86
CA GLN A 4 -16.20 7.56 7.44
C GLN A 4 -15.16 8.58 6.95
N ASN A 5 -14.83 9.55 7.81
CA ASN A 5 -13.61 10.34 7.69
C ASN A 5 -12.43 9.36 7.85
N ASN A 6 -12.14 8.57 6.82
CA ASN A 6 -11.03 7.62 6.79
C ASN A 6 -9.66 8.34 6.61
N HIS A 7 -9.65 9.66 6.75
CA HIS A 7 -8.48 10.53 6.68
C HIS A 7 -7.79 10.72 8.04
N GLU A 8 -8.37 10.23 9.14
CA GLU A 8 -7.74 10.32 10.45
C GLU A 8 -6.59 9.31 10.58
N GLY A 9 -5.36 9.82 10.64
CA GLY A 9 -4.24 9.16 11.31
C GLY A 9 -3.54 8.02 10.57
N ARG A 10 -3.45 8.04 9.23
CA ARG A 10 -2.58 7.10 8.51
C ARG A 10 -1.13 7.59 8.51
N TYR A 11 -0.20 6.73 8.91
CA TYR A 11 1.22 7.01 8.79
C TYR A 11 1.64 6.88 7.34
N LEU A 12 2.36 7.89 6.83
CA LEU A 12 2.97 7.87 5.51
C LEU A 12 4.49 7.78 5.67
N PRO A 13 5.16 6.89 4.91
CA PRO A 13 6.61 6.89 4.81
C PRO A 13 7.12 8.22 4.24
N GLU A 14 8.38 8.54 4.52
CA GLU A 14 9.07 9.69 3.97
C GLU A 14 8.96 9.74 2.44
N GLY A 15 8.63 10.93 1.91
CA GLY A 15 8.46 11.18 0.48
C GLY A 15 7.05 10.85 -0.04
N MET A 16 6.18 10.24 0.76
CA MET A 16 4.79 9.94 0.37
C MET A 16 3.80 11.02 0.81
N GLU A 17 4.22 12.01 1.61
CA GLU A 17 3.38 13.07 2.14
C GLU A 17 2.78 13.95 1.03
N ILE A 18 3.48 14.10 -0.09
CA ILE A 18 2.98 14.82 -1.27
C ILE A 18 1.70 14.19 -1.85
N TYR A 19 1.48 12.90 -1.59
CA TYR A 19 0.29 12.16 -2.01
C TYR A 19 -0.75 12.03 -0.90
N ALA A 20 -0.65 12.78 0.20
CA ALA A 20 -1.50 12.60 1.38
C ALA A 20 -3.02 12.72 1.11
N ASN A 21 -3.43 13.36 0.01
CA ASN A 21 -4.83 13.47 -0.40
C ASN A 21 -5.31 12.35 -1.34
N TRP A 22 -4.41 11.46 -1.75
CA TRP A 22 -4.73 10.39 -2.70
C TRP A 22 -5.31 9.15 -1.97
N PRO A 23 -6.03 8.26 -2.69
CA PRO A 23 -6.46 6.99 -2.15
C PRO A 23 -5.29 6.18 -1.60
N PHE A 24 -5.44 5.59 -0.42
CA PHE A 24 -4.33 4.96 0.30
C PHE A 24 -3.61 3.89 -0.50
N PHE A 25 -4.37 3.06 -1.23
CA PHE A 25 -3.80 1.99 -2.05
C PHE A 25 -2.90 2.55 -3.17
N ILE A 26 -3.20 3.72 -3.74
CA ILE A 26 -2.34 4.35 -4.74
C ILE A 26 -1.01 4.78 -4.11
N ILE A 27 -1.05 5.31 -2.89
CA ILE A 27 0.16 5.69 -2.16
C ILE A 27 1.02 4.46 -1.86
N VAL A 28 0.41 3.34 -1.46
CA VAL A 28 1.13 2.07 -1.28
C VAL A 28 1.76 1.60 -2.60
N ALA A 29 1.03 1.69 -3.73
CA ALA A 29 1.57 1.35 -5.04
C ALA A 29 2.76 2.23 -5.45
N LEU A 30 2.65 3.55 -5.26
CA LEU A 30 3.73 4.50 -5.54
C LEU A 30 4.95 4.21 -4.67
N TRP A 31 4.75 3.93 -3.39
CA TRP A 31 5.83 3.54 -2.51
C TRP A 31 6.53 2.25 -2.98
N CYS A 32 5.76 1.22 -3.38
CA CYS A 32 6.33 0.00 -3.96
C CYS A 32 7.16 0.30 -5.22
N LEU A 33 6.67 1.19 -6.09
CA LEU A 33 7.37 1.59 -7.31
C LEU A 33 8.70 2.30 -6.99
N HIS A 34 8.70 3.23 -6.03
CA HIS A 34 9.90 3.96 -5.61
C HIS A 34 10.98 3.07 -4.97
N ARG A 35 10.59 1.94 -4.36
CA ARG A 35 11.54 1.01 -3.75
C ARG A 35 12.38 0.26 -4.79
N ASN A 36 11.93 0.17 -6.05
CA ASN A 36 12.62 -0.52 -7.15
C ASN A 36 13.15 -1.92 -6.78
N THR A 37 12.39 -2.65 -5.95
CA THR A 37 12.71 -4.00 -5.49
C THR A 37 11.43 -4.76 -5.16
N TRP A 38 11.54 -6.07 -4.97
CA TRP A 38 10.42 -6.91 -4.56
C TRP A 38 9.96 -6.53 -3.15
N VAL A 39 8.69 -6.17 -3.02
CA VAL A 39 8.06 -5.79 -1.76
C VAL A 39 7.09 -6.89 -1.33
N ASN A 40 7.18 -7.31 -0.07
CA ASN A 40 6.23 -8.24 0.53
C ASN A 40 5.30 -7.53 1.53
N ARG A 41 4.36 -8.30 2.08
CA ARG A 41 3.40 -7.82 3.09
C ARG A 41 4.06 -7.18 4.31
N ASN A 42 5.15 -7.75 4.82
CA ASN A 42 5.82 -7.28 6.02
C ASN A 42 6.50 -5.93 5.78
N ASP A 43 7.02 -5.70 4.57
CA ASP A 43 7.60 -4.42 4.18
C ASP A 43 6.53 -3.32 4.19
N ILE A 44 5.35 -3.60 3.61
CA ILE A 44 4.19 -2.69 3.64
C ILE A 44 3.73 -2.43 5.08
N ALA A 45 3.63 -3.48 5.91
CA ALA A 45 3.22 -3.36 7.30
C ALA A 45 4.15 -2.43 8.10
N ARG A 46 5.47 -2.60 7.94
CA ARG A 46 6.47 -1.78 8.62
C ARG A 46 6.46 -0.33 8.12
N ALA A 47 6.49 -0.14 6.80
CA ALA A 47 6.57 1.19 6.19
C ALA A 47 5.35 2.06 6.55
N PHE A 48 4.15 1.49 6.49
CA PHE A 48 2.90 2.23 6.72
C PHE A 48 2.35 2.09 8.14
N LYS A 49 3.09 1.45 9.06
CA LYS A 49 2.66 1.12 10.43
C LYS A 49 1.27 0.47 10.46
N LEU A 50 1.05 -0.48 9.55
CA LEU A 50 -0.20 -1.23 9.44
C LEU A 50 -0.09 -2.52 10.23
N SER A 51 -1.25 -3.03 10.68
CA SER A 51 -1.31 -4.43 11.07
C SER A 51 -1.10 -5.33 9.86
N ASP A 52 -0.53 -6.50 10.12
CA ASP A 52 -0.39 -7.62 9.20
C ASP A 52 -1.64 -7.87 8.34
N ARG A 53 -2.82 -7.83 8.95
CA ARG A 53 -4.11 -8.01 8.26
C ARG A 53 -4.38 -6.88 7.25
N LYS A 54 -4.15 -5.62 7.65
CA LYS A 54 -4.33 -4.46 6.78
C LYS A 54 -3.32 -4.46 5.64
N ALA A 55 -2.07 -4.84 5.91
CA ALA A 55 -1.04 -4.97 4.89
C ALA A 55 -1.37 -6.08 3.88
N SER A 56 -1.83 -7.25 4.34
CA SER A 56 -2.32 -8.32 3.44
C SER A 56 -3.47 -7.82 2.57
N PHE A 57 -4.43 -7.11 3.17
CA PHE A 57 -5.56 -6.56 2.43
C PHE A 57 -5.09 -5.57 1.36
N GLN A 58 -4.18 -4.64 1.69
CA GLN A 58 -3.62 -3.71 0.70
C GLN A 58 -2.94 -4.46 -0.44
N LEU A 59 -2.03 -5.39 -0.15
CA LEU A 59 -1.34 -6.16 -1.19
C LEU A 59 -2.32 -6.88 -2.12
N SER A 60 -3.32 -7.59 -1.56
CA SER A 60 -4.38 -8.23 -2.36
C SER A 60 -5.21 -7.22 -3.16
N TYR A 61 -5.49 -6.04 -2.60
CA TYR A 61 -6.23 -5.00 -3.28
C TYR A 61 -5.47 -4.44 -4.48
N LEU A 62 -4.16 -4.18 -4.35
CA LEU A 62 -3.31 -3.72 -5.45
C LEU A 62 -3.31 -4.73 -6.60
N MET A 63 -3.10 -6.01 -6.30
CA MET A 63 -3.07 -7.10 -7.30
C MET A 63 -4.39 -7.24 -8.08
N ASN A 64 -5.51 -6.87 -7.46
CA ASN A 64 -6.83 -6.90 -8.09
C ASN A 64 -7.15 -5.63 -8.90
N LYS A 65 -6.41 -4.54 -8.70
CA LYS A 65 -6.62 -3.24 -9.36
C LYS A 65 -5.80 -3.09 -10.65
N LYS A 66 -5.82 -4.13 -11.49
CA LYS A 66 -5.04 -4.21 -12.75
C LYS A 66 -5.36 -3.13 -13.80
N HIS A 67 -6.51 -2.46 -13.69
CA HIS A 67 -6.88 -1.34 -14.55
C HIS A 67 -6.22 -0.02 -14.16
N ILE A 68 -5.58 0.04 -12.98
CA ILE A 68 -4.90 1.23 -12.45
C ILE A 68 -3.41 0.94 -12.23
N ILE A 69 -3.10 -0.28 -11.78
CA ILE A 69 -1.77 -0.67 -11.34
C ILE A 69 -1.29 -1.83 -12.20
N ASP A 70 -0.20 -1.59 -12.93
CA ASP A 70 0.60 -2.65 -13.54
C ASP A 70 1.62 -3.15 -12.52
N SER A 71 1.57 -4.44 -12.20
CA SER A 71 2.45 -5.03 -11.18
C SER A 71 2.70 -6.51 -11.44
N GLU A 72 3.93 -6.94 -11.17
CA GLU A 72 4.32 -8.34 -11.23
C GLU A 72 4.24 -9.01 -9.86
N ILE A 73 3.87 -10.29 -9.85
CA ILE A 73 3.72 -11.09 -8.63
C ILE A 73 4.61 -12.32 -8.73
N ARG A 74 5.48 -12.52 -7.73
CA ARG A 74 6.30 -13.73 -7.60
C ARG A 74 5.97 -14.45 -6.30
N LYS A 75 5.64 -15.74 -6.39
CA LYS A 75 5.61 -16.63 -5.22
C LYS A 75 7.02 -17.10 -4.92
N THR A 76 7.57 -16.70 -3.78
CA THR A 76 8.81 -17.27 -3.26
C THR A 76 8.47 -18.50 -2.43
N ARG A 77 9.05 -19.66 -2.75
CA ARG A 77 9.02 -20.80 -1.82
C ARG A 77 9.86 -20.40 -0.60
N SER A 78 9.25 -20.46 0.58
CA SER A 78 9.96 -20.28 1.84
C SER A 78 10.74 -21.53 2.19
#